data_AF-A0A7J8UFN2-F1
#
_entry.id   AF-A0A7J8UFN2-F1
#
_cell.length_a   1.000
_cell.length_b   1.000
_cell.length_c   1.000
_cell.angle_alpha   90.00
_cell.angle_beta   90.00
_cell.angle_gamma   90.00
#
_symmetry.space_group_name_H-M   'P 1'
#
loop_
_entity.id
_entity.type
_entity.pdbx_description
1 polymer ?
#
loop_
_entity_poly.entity_id
_entity_poly.type
_entity_poly.pdbx_seq_one_letter_code
_entity_poly.pdbx_strand_id
1 'polypeptide(L)'
;RRCGFTGFVTLCCLLLLECLKVAGNVPFAQEVSDLHWHRAVATWYGSPEGDGSDGGACGYGSLVDVKPFRARVGAVSSMLFKKGEGCGACYKVRCLDKSICSRRAVTIIITDESPGNYGANIGRPHFDLSGAAFGHMAVHGRNTELRNRGELPVVYRRTPCKYRGKNIAFHVNSGSNDNWLSLLVEYEDGDGDIGSMHIREANSNEWIEMNHLWGANWCVNRGPLKGPFSVKLTTLSTGRTLSARDVIPRNWSPKATYTSRLNFL
;
A
#
# COMPACT_ATOMS: atom_id res chain seq x y z
N ARG A 1 -45.63 -63.24 -17.34
CA ARG A 1 -45.08 -62.34 -16.30
C ARG A 1 -43.65 -61.95 -16.70
N ARG A 2 -43.49 -60.80 -17.35
CA ARG A 2 -42.19 -60.16 -17.62
C ARG A 2 -42.38 -58.67 -17.34
N CYS A 3 -41.67 -58.15 -16.36
CA CYS A 3 -41.70 -56.73 -15.98
C CYS A 3 -40.78 -55.92 -16.90
N GLY A 4 -41.27 -54.77 -17.36
CA GLY A 4 -40.56 -53.83 -18.20
C GLY A 4 -39.53 -52.99 -17.42
N PHE A 5 -38.38 -52.78 -18.06
CA PHE A 5 -37.23 -52.03 -17.57
C PHE A 5 -37.10 -50.75 -18.41
N THR A 6 -37.93 -49.75 -18.14
CA THR A 6 -37.84 -48.44 -18.80
C THR A 6 -38.28 -47.38 -17.81
N GLY A 7 -37.33 -46.75 -17.13
CA GLY A 7 -37.65 -45.67 -16.19
C GLY A 7 -36.51 -45.03 -15.41
N PHE A 8 -35.25 -45.45 -15.57
CA PHE A 8 -34.16 -44.94 -14.72
C PHE A 8 -33.01 -44.20 -15.45
N VAL A 9 -33.01 -44.16 -16.78
CA VAL A 9 -31.87 -43.56 -17.52
C VAL A 9 -32.07 -42.07 -17.84
N THR A 10 -33.31 -41.58 -17.87
CA THR A 10 -33.58 -40.21 -18.36
C THR A 10 -33.51 -39.12 -17.28
N LEU A 11 -33.57 -39.46 -15.99
CA LEU A 11 -33.58 -38.46 -14.91
C LEU A 11 -32.17 -38.06 -14.43
N CYS A 12 -31.14 -38.86 -14.75
CA CYS A 12 -29.76 -38.57 -14.33
C CYS A 12 -29.06 -37.54 -15.25
N CYS A 13 -29.51 -37.42 -16.51
CA CYS A 13 -28.94 -36.45 -17.46
C CYS A 13 -29.44 -35.00 -17.25
N LEU A 14 -30.61 -34.81 -16.62
CA LEU A 14 -31.14 -33.46 -16.38
C LEU A 14 -30.57 -32.79 -15.12
N LEU A 15 -30.02 -33.56 -14.16
CA LEU A 15 -29.35 -33.00 -12.99
C LEU A 15 -27.87 -32.65 -13.23
N LEU A 16 -27.28 -33.12 -14.34
CA LEU A 16 -25.91 -32.76 -14.73
C LEU A 16 -25.82 -31.47 -15.57
N LEU A 17 -26.95 -30.95 -16.09
CA LEU A 17 -26.95 -29.71 -16.88
C LEU A 17 -27.13 -28.42 -16.06
N GLU A 18 -27.55 -28.51 -14.79
CA GLU A 18 -27.70 -27.33 -13.91
C GLU A 18 -26.42 -27.02 -13.09
N CYS A 19 -25.43 -27.92 -13.04
CA CYS A 19 -24.19 -27.69 -12.28
C CYS A 19 -23.09 -26.90 -13.03
N LEU A 20 -23.31 -26.46 -14.26
CA LEU A 20 -22.29 -25.77 -15.08
C LEU A 20 -22.42 -24.25 -15.13
N LYS A 21 -23.32 -23.63 -14.35
CA LYS A 21 -23.52 -22.16 -14.35
C LYS A 21 -23.05 -21.43 -13.10
N VAL A 22 -22.00 -21.93 -12.44
CA VAL A 22 -21.21 -21.11 -11.50
C VAL A 22 -19.74 -21.17 -11.86
N ALA A 23 -19.42 -20.82 -13.10
CA ALA A 23 -18.15 -20.15 -13.35
C ALA A 23 -18.33 -18.70 -12.89
N GLY A 24 -18.30 -18.48 -11.58
CA GLY A 24 -18.11 -17.13 -11.07
C GLY A 24 -16.84 -16.58 -11.73
N ASN A 25 -16.91 -15.37 -12.28
CA ASN A 25 -15.73 -14.61 -12.62
C ASN A 25 -14.88 -14.55 -11.36
N VAL A 26 -13.86 -15.41 -11.25
CA VAL A 26 -12.75 -15.18 -10.34
C VAL A 26 -12.16 -13.87 -10.86
N PRO A 27 -12.23 -12.75 -10.10
CA PRO A 27 -11.61 -11.54 -10.55
C PRO A 27 -10.14 -11.87 -10.74
N PHE A 28 -9.66 -11.82 -11.98
CA PHE A 28 -8.24 -11.87 -12.24
C PHE A 28 -7.62 -10.77 -11.37
N ALA A 29 -6.67 -11.11 -10.51
CA ALA A 29 -6.01 -10.14 -9.67
C ALA A 29 -5.45 -9.05 -10.59
N GLN A 30 -6.09 -7.88 -10.58
CA GLN A 30 -5.67 -6.76 -11.39
C GLN A 30 -4.38 -6.28 -10.73
N GLU A 31 -3.22 -6.66 -11.27
CA GLU A 31 -1.94 -6.19 -10.71
C GLU A 31 -1.84 -4.69 -10.93
N VAL A 32 -1.44 -3.94 -9.89
CA VAL A 32 -1.01 -2.54 -10.01
C VAL A 32 0.33 -2.51 -10.73
N SER A 33 0.30 -2.69 -12.04
CA SER A 33 1.42 -2.32 -12.90
C SER A 33 0.91 -1.40 -13.98
N ASP A 34 1.31 -0.13 -13.90
CA ASP A 34 1.16 0.74 -15.05
C ASP A 34 2.27 0.42 -16.06
N LEU A 35 1.87 0.02 -17.26
CA LEU A 35 2.82 -0.24 -18.35
C LEU A 35 3.38 1.06 -18.93
N HIS A 36 2.64 2.16 -18.80
CA HIS A 36 2.98 3.46 -19.36
C HIS A 36 3.82 4.29 -18.38
N TRP A 37 4.72 5.09 -18.94
CA TRP A 37 5.53 6.05 -18.19
C TRP A 37 4.89 7.43 -18.30
N HIS A 38 4.64 8.06 -17.16
CA HIS A 38 4.11 9.40 -17.05
C HIS A 38 5.21 10.40 -16.75
N ARG A 39 5.05 11.64 -17.19
CA ARG A 39 6.03 12.70 -16.94
C ARG A 39 5.80 13.32 -15.56
N ALA A 40 6.89 13.58 -14.86
CA ALA A 40 6.89 14.27 -13.57
C ALA A 40 8.16 15.14 -13.44
N VAL A 41 8.24 15.86 -12.33
CA VAL A 41 9.43 16.57 -11.89
C VAL A 41 9.87 15.96 -10.57
N ALA A 42 11.18 15.89 -10.34
CA ALA A 42 11.71 15.43 -9.07
C ALA A 42 12.76 16.38 -8.49
N THR A 43 12.69 16.55 -7.17
CA THR A 43 13.73 17.11 -6.30
C THR A 43 14.15 16.06 -5.28
N TRP A 44 14.97 16.47 -4.31
CA TRP A 44 15.29 15.65 -3.16
C TRP A 44 15.45 16.46 -1.88
N TYR A 45 15.30 15.77 -0.75
CA TYR A 45 15.39 16.34 0.58
C TYR A 45 16.15 15.43 1.56
N GLY A 46 16.47 15.97 2.74
CA GLY A 46 17.25 15.30 3.76
C GLY A 46 18.75 15.27 3.45
N SER A 47 19.47 14.30 4.00
CA SER A 47 20.91 14.17 3.75
C SER A 47 21.19 13.48 2.41
N PRO A 48 22.34 13.74 1.74
CA PRO A 48 22.61 13.26 0.39
C PRO A 48 22.54 11.73 0.21
N GLU A 49 22.85 10.95 1.24
CA GLU A 49 22.76 9.49 1.26
C GLU A 49 21.76 8.98 2.30
N GLY A 50 20.88 9.87 2.77
CA GLY A 50 19.89 9.56 3.80
C GLY A 50 18.54 9.14 3.25
N ASP A 51 17.64 8.97 4.21
CA ASP A 51 16.30 8.41 4.16
C ASP A 51 15.19 9.46 4.10
N GLY A 52 15.54 10.73 3.85
CA GLY A 52 14.58 11.83 3.85
C GLY A 52 14.31 12.30 5.27
N SER A 53 13.12 11.97 5.81
CA SER A 53 12.70 12.36 7.16
C SER A 53 11.82 11.28 7.81
N ASP A 54 11.97 11.13 9.13
CA ASP A 54 11.09 10.34 10.00
C ASP A 54 9.78 11.09 10.38
N GLY A 55 9.67 12.38 10.06
CA GLY A 55 8.50 13.22 10.32
C GLY A 55 7.44 13.21 9.23
N GLY A 56 7.49 12.27 8.28
CA GLY A 56 6.65 12.29 7.09
C GLY A 56 5.15 12.13 7.36
N ALA A 57 4.34 12.74 6.48
CA ALA A 57 2.89 12.82 6.55
C ALA A 57 2.16 11.46 6.49
N CYS A 58 2.84 10.35 6.19
CA CYS A 58 2.24 9.02 6.30
C CYS A 58 2.29 8.41 7.70
N GLY A 59 3.14 8.95 8.59
CA GLY A 59 3.27 8.47 9.98
C GLY A 59 4.16 7.25 10.17
N TYR A 60 4.95 6.85 9.17
CA TYR A 60 5.83 5.68 9.26
C TYR A 60 7.04 5.87 10.20
N GLY A 61 7.35 7.09 10.63
CA GLY A 61 8.41 7.33 11.60
C GLY A 61 9.78 6.83 11.11
N SER A 62 10.55 6.26 12.03
CA SER A 62 11.88 5.70 11.76
C SER A 62 11.91 4.49 10.83
N LEU A 63 10.76 3.99 10.36
CA LEU A 63 10.72 2.93 9.36
C LEU A 63 11.41 3.32 8.05
N VAL A 64 11.51 4.62 7.75
CA VAL A 64 12.18 5.14 6.55
C VAL A 64 13.65 4.72 6.44
N ASP A 65 14.38 4.58 7.56
CA ASP A 65 15.81 4.21 7.58
C ASP A 65 16.05 2.70 7.55
N VAL A 66 15.08 1.90 7.99
CA VAL A 66 15.26 0.47 8.17
C VAL A 66 14.67 -0.36 7.02
N LYS A 67 15.18 -1.58 6.84
CA LYS A 67 14.58 -2.50 5.86
C LYS A 67 13.14 -2.82 6.25
N PRO A 68 12.21 -2.88 5.28
CA PRO A 68 12.44 -2.91 3.83
C PRO A 68 12.48 -1.56 3.11
N PHE A 69 12.21 -0.44 3.78
CA PHE A 69 12.20 0.89 3.14
C PHE A 69 13.63 1.33 2.85
N ARG A 70 14.47 1.44 3.88
CA ARG A 70 15.91 1.75 3.82
C ARG A 70 16.24 2.83 2.79
N ALA A 71 15.77 4.04 3.08
CA ALA A 71 15.91 5.23 2.26
C ALA A 71 15.29 5.16 0.85
N ARG A 72 14.55 4.10 0.49
CA ARG A 72 13.80 4.04 -0.78
C ARG A 72 12.43 4.70 -0.64
N VAL A 73 12.43 5.94 -0.20
CA VAL A 73 11.23 6.68 0.17
C VAL A 73 11.19 8.03 -0.53
N GLY A 74 10.02 8.67 -0.53
CA GLY A 74 9.87 10.03 -1.03
C GLY A 74 8.51 10.62 -0.67
N ALA A 75 8.48 11.94 -0.72
CA ALA A 75 7.27 12.73 -0.65
C ALA A 75 6.71 12.95 -2.06
N VAL A 76 5.39 13.05 -2.19
CA VAL A 76 4.75 13.38 -3.47
C VAL A 76 3.77 14.53 -3.32
N SER A 77 3.55 15.27 -4.40
CA SER A 77 2.49 16.28 -4.48
C SER A 77 1.12 15.69 -4.15
N SER A 78 0.18 16.53 -3.74
CA SER A 78 -1.18 16.15 -3.36
C SER A 78 -1.93 15.31 -4.42
N MET A 79 -1.56 15.44 -5.71
CA MET A 79 -2.09 14.61 -6.81
C MET A 79 -1.91 13.10 -6.58
N LEU A 80 -0.77 12.69 -6.01
CA LEU A 80 -0.46 11.29 -5.71
C LEU A 80 -0.58 10.97 -4.23
N PHE A 81 -0.38 11.95 -3.34
CA PHE A 81 -0.55 11.76 -1.90
C PHE A 81 -2.02 11.49 -1.52
N LYS A 82 -2.99 12.10 -2.24
CA LYS A 82 -4.43 11.87 -2.08
C LYS A 82 -4.88 11.98 -0.61
N LYS A 83 -4.46 13.05 0.08
CA LYS A 83 -4.77 13.29 1.50
C LYS A 83 -4.35 12.14 2.44
N GLY A 84 -3.36 11.33 2.05
CA GLY A 84 -2.87 10.19 2.81
C GLY A 84 -3.26 8.84 2.25
N GLU A 85 -4.29 8.74 1.38
CA GLU A 85 -4.64 7.46 0.75
C GLU A 85 -3.53 6.93 -0.16
N GLY A 86 -2.62 7.79 -0.64
CA GLY A 86 -1.45 7.40 -1.42
C GLY A 86 -0.29 6.86 -0.58
N CYS A 87 -0.37 6.89 0.74
CA CYS A 87 0.66 6.35 1.62
C CYS A 87 0.86 4.86 1.39
N GLY A 88 2.13 4.43 1.40
CA GLY A 88 2.51 3.04 1.17
C GLY A 88 2.59 2.64 -0.31
N ALA A 89 2.01 3.42 -1.24
CA ALA A 89 2.07 3.14 -2.66
C ALA A 89 3.52 3.16 -3.20
N CYS A 90 3.81 2.30 -4.18
CA CYS A 90 5.13 2.21 -4.78
C CYS A 90 5.17 2.72 -6.23
N TYR A 91 6.24 3.45 -6.55
CA TYR A 91 6.48 3.96 -7.89
C TYR A 91 7.89 3.61 -8.36
N LYS A 92 8.01 3.32 -9.65
CA LYS A 92 9.31 3.38 -10.34
C LYS A 92 9.51 4.80 -10.85
N VAL A 93 10.66 5.39 -10.55
CA VAL A 93 11.04 6.74 -11.00
C VAL A 93 12.36 6.65 -11.75
N ARG A 94 12.46 7.35 -12.88
CA ARG A 94 13.65 7.34 -13.74
C ARG A 94 13.91 8.72 -14.31
N CYS A 95 15.14 9.21 -14.18
CA CYS A 95 15.54 10.46 -14.81
C CYS A 95 15.86 10.28 -16.31
N LEU A 96 15.80 11.39 -17.07
CA LEU A 96 15.85 11.37 -18.53
C LEU A 96 17.16 11.87 -19.15
N ASP A 97 17.99 12.56 -18.37
CA ASP A 97 19.26 13.11 -18.85
C ASP A 97 20.27 11.99 -19.13
N LYS A 98 20.44 11.62 -20.41
CA LYS A 98 21.32 10.54 -20.85
C LYS A 98 22.79 10.75 -20.48
N SER A 99 23.21 11.98 -20.18
CA SER A 99 24.59 12.26 -19.81
C SER A 99 24.91 11.73 -18.41
N ILE A 100 23.93 11.59 -17.52
CA ILE A 100 24.15 11.30 -16.09
C ILE A 100 23.20 10.23 -15.51
N CYS A 101 22.04 10.03 -16.12
CA CYS A 101 21.03 9.11 -15.66
C CYS A 101 21.36 7.66 -16.01
N SER A 102 21.18 6.78 -15.03
CA SER A 102 21.11 5.35 -15.26
C SER A 102 19.90 5.00 -16.13
N ARG A 103 20.00 3.90 -16.88
CA ARG A 103 18.85 3.30 -17.59
C ARG A 103 17.86 2.65 -16.61
N ARG A 104 18.28 2.35 -15.38
CA ARG A 104 17.46 1.71 -14.35
C ARG A 104 16.61 2.75 -13.63
N ALA A 105 15.36 2.39 -13.37
CA ALA A 105 14.50 3.15 -12.48
C ALA A 105 14.75 2.76 -11.02
N VAL A 106 14.66 3.72 -10.11
CA VAL A 106 14.59 3.46 -8.68
C VAL A 106 13.15 3.15 -8.29
N THR A 107 12.94 2.27 -7.32
CA THR A 107 11.61 2.04 -6.75
C THR A 107 11.52 2.72 -5.39
N ILE A 108 10.59 3.65 -5.26
CA ILE A 108 10.32 4.42 -4.06
C ILE A 108 8.96 4.05 -3.47
N ILE A 109 8.83 4.24 -2.16
CA ILE A 109 7.62 4.09 -1.38
C ILE A 109 7.17 5.49 -0.95
N ILE A 110 5.88 5.78 -1.07
CA ILE A 110 5.34 7.07 -0.63
C ILE A 110 5.23 7.07 0.89
N THR A 111 5.94 7.98 1.53
CA THR A 111 5.98 8.11 3.00
C THR A 111 5.65 9.52 3.48
N ASP A 112 5.44 10.46 2.57
CA ASP A 112 5.29 11.87 2.91
C ASP A 112 4.53 12.64 1.81
N GLU A 113 4.12 13.86 2.13
CA GLU A 113 3.55 14.83 1.20
C GLU A 113 4.59 15.92 0.91
N SER A 114 4.87 16.16 -0.37
CA SER A 114 5.79 17.21 -0.76
C SER A 114 5.12 18.58 -0.59
N PRO A 115 5.75 19.55 0.09
CA PRO A 115 5.17 20.87 0.28
C PRO A 115 5.06 21.61 -1.06
N GLY A 116 3.85 22.08 -1.37
CA GLY A 116 3.61 23.07 -2.41
C GLY A 116 3.18 22.52 -3.78
N ASN A 117 2.75 23.46 -4.61
CA ASN A 117 2.25 23.26 -5.97
C ASN A 117 3.38 23.02 -7.00
N TYR A 118 4.51 22.46 -6.60
CA TYR A 118 5.57 22.09 -7.55
C TYR A 118 4.99 21.12 -8.58
N GLY A 119 5.17 21.44 -9.86
CA GLY A 119 4.53 20.69 -10.95
C GLY A 119 3.03 20.95 -11.16
N ALA A 120 2.30 21.52 -10.20
CA ALA A 120 0.86 21.77 -10.34
C ALA A 120 0.55 22.78 -11.44
N ASN A 121 1.39 23.81 -11.61
CA ASN A 121 1.27 24.80 -12.68
C ASN A 121 1.43 24.20 -14.09
N ILE A 122 2.07 23.03 -14.21
CA ILE A 122 2.23 22.29 -15.47
C ILE A 122 1.40 21.00 -15.52
N GLY A 123 0.51 20.80 -14.53
CA GLY A 123 -0.37 19.63 -14.43
C GLY A 123 0.38 18.30 -14.26
N ARG A 124 1.55 18.30 -13.63
CA ARG A 124 2.36 17.09 -13.42
C ARG A 124 2.65 16.88 -11.94
N PRO A 125 2.67 15.62 -11.46
CA PRO A 125 3.03 15.35 -10.09
C PRO A 125 4.50 15.64 -9.83
N HIS A 126 4.78 16.05 -8.60
CA HIS A 126 6.11 16.27 -8.07
C HIS A 126 6.53 15.10 -7.16
N PHE A 127 7.77 14.66 -7.29
CA PHE A 127 8.41 13.66 -6.44
C PHE A 127 9.58 14.31 -5.70
N ASP A 128 9.46 14.50 -4.40
CA ASP A 128 10.57 14.96 -3.56
C ASP A 128 11.20 13.74 -2.89
N LEU A 129 12.27 13.23 -3.49
CA LEU A 129 12.84 11.93 -3.13
C LEU A 129 13.80 12.06 -1.94
N SER A 130 14.04 10.97 -1.20
CA SER A 130 15.20 10.95 -0.30
C SER A 130 16.50 11.20 -1.09
N GLY A 131 17.51 11.81 -0.45
CA GLY A 131 18.80 12.04 -1.10
C GLY A 131 19.42 10.76 -1.68
N ALA A 132 19.31 9.64 -0.96
CA ALA A 132 19.75 8.35 -1.47
C ALA A 132 18.95 7.93 -2.72
N ALA A 133 17.62 7.95 -2.68
CA ALA A 133 16.79 7.52 -3.81
C ALA A 133 17.02 8.38 -5.05
N PHE A 134 17.18 9.69 -4.88
CA PHE A 134 17.51 10.61 -5.96
C PHE A 134 18.88 10.30 -6.58
N GLY A 135 19.91 10.17 -5.75
CA GLY A 135 21.27 9.85 -6.19
C GLY A 135 21.37 8.50 -6.92
N HIS A 136 20.58 7.51 -6.51
CA HIS A 136 20.53 6.19 -7.15
C HIS A 136 19.94 6.17 -8.57
N MET A 137 19.33 7.27 -9.03
CA MET A 137 18.94 7.41 -10.44
C MET A 137 20.15 7.69 -11.35
N ALA A 138 21.29 8.10 -10.81
CA ALA A 138 22.50 8.38 -11.58
C ALA A 138 23.21 7.10 -12.05
N VAL A 139 24.04 7.22 -13.08
CA VAL A 139 25.08 6.21 -13.34
C VAL A 139 26.03 6.11 -12.15
N HIS A 140 26.59 4.93 -11.93
CA HIS A 140 27.45 4.66 -10.78
C HIS A 140 28.58 5.70 -10.65
N GLY A 141 28.73 6.26 -9.45
CA GLY A 141 29.77 7.26 -9.14
C GLY A 141 29.36 8.71 -9.42
N ARG A 142 28.20 8.96 -10.05
CA ARG A 142 27.72 10.33 -10.38
C ARG A 142 26.52 10.78 -9.56
N ASN A 143 26.27 10.13 -8.42
CA ASN A 143 25.16 10.40 -7.51
C ASN A 143 25.15 11.87 -7.07
N THR A 144 26.31 12.40 -6.64
CA THR A 144 26.45 13.80 -6.19
C THR A 144 26.22 14.79 -7.32
N GLU A 145 26.75 14.52 -8.51
CA GLU A 145 26.52 15.40 -9.66
C GLU A 145 25.04 15.45 -10.06
N LEU A 146 24.32 14.33 -9.95
CA LEU A 146 22.87 14.32 -10.19
C LEU A 146 22.15 15.14 -9.13
N ARG A 147 22.46 14.93 -7.84
CA ARG A 147 21.88 15.72 -6.73
C ARG A 147 22.12 17.22 -6.88
N ASN A 148 23.28 17.63 -7.41
CA ASN A 148 23.62 19.03 -7.68
C ASN A 148 22.75 19.67 -8.77
N ARG A 149 21.99 18.90 -9.56
CA ARG A 149 20.96 19.45 -10.45
C ARG A 149 19.80 20.08 -9.68
N GLY A 150 19.56 19.63 -8.45
CA GLY A 150 18.47 20.09 -7.58
C GLY A 150 17.12 19.57 -8.05
N GLU A 151 16.64 20.07 -9.18
CA GLU A 151 15.39 19.70 -9.83
C GLU A 151 15.66 19.15 -11.23
N LEU A 152 14.97 18.07 -11.62
CA LEU A 152 15.07 17.56 -12.98
C LEU A 152 13.78 16.87 -13.47
N PRO A 153 13.56 16.82 -14.80
CA PRO A 153 12.45 16.07 -15.38
C PRO A 153 12.69 14.56 -15.23
N VAL A 154 11.68 13.87 -14.71
CA VAL A 154 11.65 12.41 -14.59
C VAL A 154 10.46 11.82 -15.33
N VAL A 155 10.50 10.51 -15.49
CA VAL A 155 9.30 9.72 -15.73
C VAL A 155 9.05 8.78 -14.56
N TYR A 156 7.78 8.53 -14.29
CA TYR A 156 7.35 7.62 -13.25
C TYR A 156 6.26 6.67 -13.76
N ARG A 157 6.08 5.56 -13.05
CA ARG A 157 4.93 4.67 -13.22
C ARG A 157 4.68 3.92 -11.94
N ARG A 158 3.41 3.54 -11.71
CA ARG A 158 3.06 2.74 -10.54
C ARG A 158 3.56 1.30 -10.68
N THR A 159 3.99 0.72 -9.58
CA THR A 159 4.53 -0.65 -9.54
C THR A 159 4.06 -1.35 -8.27
N PRO A 160 3.98 -2.69 -8.26
CA PRO A 160 3.64 -3.39 -7.03
C PRO A 160 4.73 -3.19 -5.96
N CYS A 161 4.33 -2.94 -4.73
CA CYS A 161 5.18 -2.96 -3.55
C CYS A 161 5.64 -4.40 -3.22
N LYS A 162 6.88 -4.52 -2.74
CA LYS A 162 7.50 -5.80 -2.38
C LYS A 162 8.35 -5.66 -1.13
N TYR A 163 7.80 -6.08 0.00
CA TYR A 163 8.38 -6.04 1.33
C TYR A 163 8.87 -7.43 1.74
N ARG A 164 9.96 -7.90 1.11
CA ARG A 164 10.51 -9.24 1.35
C ARG A 164 10.73 -9.51 2.84
N GLY A 165 10.17 -10.61 3.32
CA GLY A 165 10.30 -11.05 4.71
C GLY A 165 9.41 -10.27 5.69
N LYS A 166 8.47 -9.45 5.19
CA LYS A 166 7.45 -8.78 5.98
C LYS A 166 6.06 -9.23 5.51
N ASN A 167 5.14 -9.26 6.46
CA ASN A 167 3.71 -9.33 6.22
C ASN A 167 3.10 -8.02 6.70
N ILE A 168 1.84 -7.79 6.33
CA ILE A 168 1.09 -6.63 6.79
C ILE A 168 1.11 -6.59 8.32
N ALA A 169 1.46 -5.43 8.87
CA ALA A 169 1.48 -5.19 10.30
C ALA A 169 0.59 -4.00 10.68
N PHE A 170 0.11 -4.02 11.92
CA PHE A 170 -0.79 -3.02 12.48
C PHE A 170 -0.13 -2.43 13.73
N HIS A 171 0.33 -1.19 13.64
CA HIS A 171 0.86 -0.45 14.77
C HIS A 171 -0.28 0.28 15.49
N VAL A 172 -0.43 0.03 16.79
CA VAL A 172 -1.43 0.68 17.63
C VAL A 172 -0.89 2.02 18.10
N ASN A 173 -1.54 3.13 17.74
CA ASN A 173 -1.06 4.46 18.10
C ASN A 173 -1.15 4.75 19.60
N SER A 174 -0.28 5.63 20.10
CA SER A 174 -0.04 5.91 21.53
C SER A 174 -1.24 6.42 22.34
N GLY A 175 -2.27 6.97 21.69
CA GLY A 175 -3.51 7.41 22.33
C GLY A 175 -4.62 6.36 22.41
N SER A 176 -4.40 5.17 21.85
CA SER A 176 -5.44 4.14 21.77
C SER A 176 -5.86 3.63 23.15
N ASN A 177 -7.16 3.39 23.32
CA ASN A 177 -7.79 2.81 24.51
C ASN A 177 -9.08 2.08 24.10
N ASP A 178 -9.81 1.51 25.04
CA ASP A 178 -11.02 0.73 24.74
C ASP A 178 -12.15 1.55 24.10
N ASN A 179 -12.13 2.88 24.17
CA ASN A 179 -13.14 3.75 23.56
C ASN A 179 -12.67 4.45 22.28
N TRP A 180 -11.38 4.33 21.94
CA TRP A 180 -10.80 4.89 20.74
C TRP A 180 -9.60 4.07 20.31
N LEU A 181 -9.67 3.42 19.15
CA LEU A 181 -8.57 2.62 18.62
C LEU A 181 -8.08 3.27 17.33
N SER A 182 -6.77 3.50 17.23
CA SER A 182 -6.13 3.97 16.01
C SER A 182 -4.98 3.06 15.59
N LEU A 183 -4.98 2.71 14.31
CA LEU A 183 -4.05 1.77 13.71
C LEU A 183 -3.33 2.43 12.53
N LEU A 184 -2.01 2.33 12.52
CA LEU A 184 -1.17 2.56 11.34
C LEU A 184 -0.92 1.22 10.66
N VAL A 185 -1.14 1.13 9.35
CA VAL A 185 -0.85 -0.07 8.56
C VAL A 185 0.56 0.01 7.97
N GLU A 186 1.28 -1.09 8.00
CA GLU A 186 2.64 -1.21 7.50
C GLU A 186 2.78 -2.42 6.56
N TYR A 187 3.65 -2.29 5.56
CA TYR A 187 4.16 -3.38 4.70
C TYR A 187 3.13 -4.07 3.80
N GLU A 188 2.24 -3.28 3.21
CA GLU A 188 1.23 -3.71 2.25
C GLU A 188 1.89 -3.98 0.89
N ASP A 189 2.12 -5.25 0.55
CA ASP A 189 2.56 -5.65 -0.79
C ASP A 189 1.48 -5.31 -1.83
N GLY A 190 1.81 -5.50 -3.11
CA GLY A 190 0.86 -5.24 -4.19
C GLY A 190 0.63 -3.75 -4.34
N ASP A 191 -0.61 -3.30 -4.19
CA ASP A 191 -1.01 -1.92 -4.45
C ASP A 191 -0.31 -0.89 -3.55
N GLY A 192 -0.02 -1.28 -2.30
CA GLY A 192 0.55 -0.43 -1.27
C GLY A 192 -0.39 0.64 -0.69
N ASP A 193 -1.52 0.94 -1.36
CA ASP A 193 -2.51 1.90 -0.89
C ASP A 193 -3.76 1.22 -0.31
N ILE A 194 -4.26 1.73 0.81
CA ILE A 194 -5.48 1.25 1.46
C ILE A 194 -6.60 2.28 1.24
N GLY A 195 -7.72 1.81 0.69
CA GLY A 195 -8.91 2.63 0.46
C GLY A 195 -9.99 2.45 1.51
N SER A 196 -10.02 1.33 2.24
CA SER A 196 -10.86 1.18 3.44
C SER A 196 -10.30 0.17 4.42
N MET A 197 -10.58 0.40 5.71
CA MET A 197 -10.27 -0.50 6.81
C MET A 197 -11.51 -0.78 7.64
N HIS A 198 -11.66 -2.02 8.08
CA HIS A 198 -12.66 -2.41 9.05
C HIS A 198 -12.05 -3.26 10.16
N ILE A 199 -12.63 -3.20 11.35
CA ILE A 199 -12.33 -4.13 12.44
C ILE A 199 -13.54 -4.97 12.79
N ARG A 200 -13.30 -6.09 13.47
CA ARG A 200 -14.35 -6.93 14.05
C ARG A 200 -13.88 -7.42 15.42
N GLU A 201 -14.73 -7.20 16.41
CA GLU A 201 -14.50 -7.57 17.81
C GLU A 201 -14.63 -9.09 18.04
N ALA A 202 -14.14 -9.53 19.20
CA ALA A 202 -14.28 -10.91 19.62
C ALA A 202 -15.76 -11.33 19.66
N ASN A 203 -16.04 -12.52 19.14
CA ASN A 203 -17.38 -13.11 19.12
C ASN A 203 -18.45 -12.27 18.39
N SER A 204 -18.04 -11.32 17.55
CA SER A 204 -18.94 -10.57 16.66
C SER A 204 -18.84 -11.07 15.22
N ASN A 205 -19.94 -10.98 14.48
CA ASN A 205 -19.97 -11.18 13.03
C ASN A 205 -20.00 -9.84 12.25
N GLU A 206 -20.08 -8.72 12.97
CA GLU A 206 -20.22 -7.38 12.38
C GLU A 206 -18.84 -6.77 12.09
N TRP A 207 -18.66 -6.26 10.86
CA TRP A 207 -17.51 -5.45 10.51
C TRP A 207 -17.82 -3.98 10.76
N ILE A 208 -16.92 -3.32 11.44
CA ILE A 208 -17.01 -1.93 11.87
C ILE A 208 -16.06 -1.16 10.98
N GLU A 209 -16.59 -0.26 10.16
CA GLU A 209 -15.76 0.61 9.34
C GLU A 209 -14.94 1.55 10.22
N MET A 210 -13.66 1.70 9.87
CA MET A 210 -12.76 2.67 10.50
C MET A 210 -12.69 3.91 9.61
N ASN A 211 -12.65 5.08 10.26
CA ASN A 211 -12.44 6.35 9.57
C ASN A 211 -10.97 6.49 9.18
N HIS A 212 -10.71 6.96 7.96
CA HIS A 212 -9.39 7.43 7.57
C HIS A 212 -9.10 8.73 8.33
N LEU A 213 -8.01 8.76 9.11
CA LEU A 213 -7.70 9.91 9.97
C LEU A 213 -6.70 10.85 9.29
N TRP A 214 -5.51 10.33 8.98
CA TRP A 214 -4.43 11.03 8.26
C TRP A 214 -3.36 10.03 7.83
N GLY A 215 -2.68 10.27 6.71
CA GLY A 215 -1.59 9.39 6.27
C GLY A 215 -2.05 7.93 6.13
N ALA A 216 -1.29 7.00 6.70
CA ALA A 216 -1.67 5.58 6.77
C ALA A 216 -2.46 5.19 8.05
N ASN A 217 -2.99 6.18 8.78
CA ASN A 217 -3.69 5.98 10.06
C ASN A 217 -5.20 5.92 9.90
N TRP A 218 -5.79 4.92 10.53
CA TRP A 218 -7.23 4.67 10.58
C TRP A 218 -7.69 4.65 12.03
N CYS A 219 -8.92 5.08 12.33
CA CYS A 219 -9.44 5.05 13.68
C CYS A 219 -10.90 4.62 13.77
N VAL A 220 -11.28 4.11 14.94
CA VAL A 220 -12.66 3.94 15.34
C VAL A 220 -12.87 4.65 16.67
N ASN A 221 -13.93 5.43 16.77
CA ASN A 221 -14.31 6.16 17.98
C ASN A 221 -15.61 5.58 18.53
N ARG A 222 -15.49 4.44 19.21
CA ARG A 222 -16.59 3.74 19.88
C ARG A 222 -16.02 2.87 20.99
N GLY A 223 -16.83 2.54 21.99
CA GLY A 223 -16.42 1.54 22.97
C GLY A 223 -17.42 1.28 24.08
N PRO A 224 -17.07 0.39 25.02
CA PRO A 224 -15.76 -0.28 25.10
C PRO A 224 -15.59 -1.40 24.05
N LEU A 225 -14.50 -1.34 23.28
CA LEU A 225 -14.09 -2.34 22.29
C LEU A 225 -13.49 -3.56 22.98
N LYS A 226 -13.85 -4.76 22.51
CA LYS A 226 -13.43 -6.05 23.08
C LYS A 226 -12.64 -6.85 22.07
N GLY A 227 -11.33 -6.90 22.30
CA GLY A 227 -10.42 -7.76 21.54
C GLY A 227 -10.59 -9.26 21.84
N PRO A 228 -9.95 -10.15 21.05
CA PRO A 228 -9.10 -9.84 19.91
C PRO A 228 -9.86 -9.17 18.75
N PHE A 229 -9.14 -8.37 17.95
CA PHE A 229 -9.69 -7.74 16.76
C PHE A 229 -9.19 -8.44 15.50
N SER A 230 -10.13 -8.81 14.63
CA SER A 230 -9.85 -9.09 13.24
C SER A 230 -9.80 -7.77 12.46
N VAL A 231 -8.89 -7.61 11.50
CA VAL A 231 -8.77 -6.43 10.64
C VAL A 231 -8.98 -6.81 9.19
N LYS A 232 -9.83 -6.07 8.47
CA LYS A 232 -10.08 -6.22 7.03
C LYS A 232 -9.61 -4.96 6.32
N LEU A 233 -8.77 -5.15 5.30
CA LEU A 233 -8.23 -4.10 4.45
C LEU A 233 -8.76 -4.26 3.04
N THR A 234 -9.07 -3.14 2.39
CA THR A 234 -9.35 -3.09 0.95
C THR A 234 -8.41 -2.10 0.30
N THR A 235 -7.67 -2.52 -0.73
CA THR A 235 -6.75 -1.66 -1.46
C THR A 235 -7.53 -0.59 -2.23
N LEU A 236 -7.04 0.65 -2.26
CA LEU A 236 -7.73 1.74 -2.95
C LEU A 236 -7.81 1.49 -4.45
N SER A 237 -6.72 1.00 -5.03
CA SER A 237 -6.55 1.05 -6.47
C SER A 237 -7.13 -0.12 -7.25
N THR A 238 -7.15 -1.32 -6.67
CA THR A 238 -7.70 -2.52 -7.32
C THR A 238 -8.89 -3.12 -6.57
N GLY A 239 -9.27 -2.55 -5.43
CA GLY A 239 -10.37 -3.06 -4.61
C GLY A 239 -10.14 -4.46 -4.03
N ARG A 240 -8.89 -4.95 -3.98
CA ARG A 240 -8.56 -6.24 -3.38
C ARG A 240 -8.75 -6.19 -1.87
N THR A 241 -9.39 -7.21 -1.32
CA THR A 241 -9.66 -7.31 0.11
C THR A 241 -8.88 -8.44 0.77
N LEU A 242 -8.41 -8.20 1.98
CA LEU A 242 -7.73 -9.19 2.83
C LEU A 242 -8.23 -9.04 4.27
N SER A 243 -8.48 -10.16 4.95
CA SER A 243 -8.95 -10.19 6.34
C SER A 243 -8.00 -10.97 7.25
N ALA A 244 -7.27 -10.25 8.10
CA ALA A 244 -6.42 -10.81 9.14
C ALA A 244 -7.26 -11.10 10.40
N ARG A 245 -7.53 -12.38 10.65
CA ARG A 245 -8.34 -12.81 11.81
C ARG A 245 -7.55 -12.68 13.10
N ASP A 246 -8.19 -12.11 14.11
CA ASP A 246 -7.72 -12.00 15.51
C ASP A 246 -6.25 -11.56 15.63
N VAL A 247 -5.82 -10.66 14.73
CA VAL A 247 -4.42 -10.24 14.59
C VAL A 247 -3.98 -9.32 15.72
N ILE A 248 -4.90 -8.52 16.26
CA ILE A 248 -4.66 -7.71 17.45
C ILE A 248 -5.23 -8.49 18.66
N PRO A 249 -4.42 -8.92 19.63
CA PRO A 249 -4.86 -9.80 20.71
C PRO A 249 -5.74 -9.06 21.72
N ARG A 250 -6.38 -9.80 22.65
CA ARG A 250 -7.21 -9.20 23.72
C ARG A 250 -6.42 -8.24 24.61
N ASN A 251 -5.18 -8.58 24.95
CA ASN A 251 -4.27 -7.80 25.80
C ASN A 251 -3.37 -6.88 24.99
N TRP A 252 -3.92 -6.26 23.94
CA TRP A 252 -3.17 -5.34 23.12
C TRP A 252 -2.73 -4.11 23.93
N SER A 253 -1.68 -3.43 23.47
CA SER A 253 -1.17 -2.23 24.13
C SER A 253 -0.90 -1.12 23.13
N PRO A 254 -1.10 0.16 23.50
CA PRO A 254 -0.61 1.28 22.69
C PRO A 254 0.88 1.16 22.41
N LYS A 255 1.30 1.65 21.24
CA LYS A 255 2.66 1.57 20.68
C LYS A 255 3.14 0.17 20.29
N ALA A 256 2.35 -0.87 20.49
CA ALA A 256 2.70 -2.21 20.02
C ALA A 256 2.33 -2.38 18.54
N THR A 257 3.11 -3.20 17.84
CA THR A 257 2.86 -3.58 16.45
C THR A 257 2.51 -5.07 16.39
N TYR A 258 1.41 -5.39 15.73
CA TYR A 258 0.92 -6.76 15.54
C TYR A 258 0.98 -7.16 14.08
N THR A 259 1.77 -8.18 13.76
CA THR A 259 2.00 -8.63 12.38
C THR A 259 1.06 -9.78 12.01
N SER A 260 0.42 -9.67 10.85
CA SER A 260 -0.40 -10.73 10.29
C SER A 260 0.45 -11.84 9.65
N ARG A 261 -0.21 -12.92 9.21
CA ARG A 261 0.41 -13.98 8.38
C ARG A 261 0.12 -13.81 6.90
N LEU A 262 -0.39 -12.64 6.50
CA LEU A 262 -0.96 -12.41 5.19
C LEU A 262 -0.29 -11.20 4.54
N ASN A 263 -0.29 -11.19 3.20
CA ASN A 263 0.01 -10.02 2.41
C ASN A 263 -0.78 -10.06 1.09
N PHE A 264 -0.86 -8.94 0.38
CA PHE A 264 -1.43 -8.89 -0.96
C PHE A 264 -0.40 -9.45 -1.96
N LEU A 265 -0.67 -10.66 -2.46
CA LEU A 265 0.18 -11.36 -3.44
C LEU A 265 -0.04 -10.90 -4.88
#